data_AF-A0A1G8FL65-F1
#
_entry.id   AF-A0A1G8FL65-F1
#
_cell.length_a   1.000
_cell.length_b   1.000
_cell.length_c   1.000
_cell.angle_alpha   90.00
_cell.angle_beta   90.00
_cell.angle_gamma   90.00
#
_symmetry.space_group_name_H-M   'P 1'
#
loop_
_entity.id
_entity.type
_entity.pdbx_description
1 polymer ?
#
loop_
_entity_poly.entity_id
_entity_poly.type
_entity_poly.pdbx_seq_one_letter_code
_entity_poly.pdbx_strand_id
1 'polypeptide(L)'
;MSLKNKEIWFKKWIVGKQTYEQISAESGYSVSTLQRYFNVMLSKAPKLSYSQNKEVYLLIDGTYFSNEICLVVYRDNVFKQTQLYRITDGEHYEELKEDLENILNLGIKIGGITCDGDKSLLKAIRKVCPKVPVQRCLVHIQRMCKIWL
;
A
#
# COMPACT_ATOMS: atom_id res chain seq x y z
N MET A 1 -14.07 -11.97 -30.05
CA MET A 1 -12.90 -12.62 -29.41
C MET A 1 -12.85 -12.16 -27.95
N SER A 2 -13.02 -13.10 -27.00
CA SER A 2 -13.37 -12.81 -25.60
C SER A 2 -12.23 -12.17 -24.79
N LEU A 3 -12.56 -11.19 -23.94
CA LEU A 3 -11.64 -10.56 -22.97
C LEU A 3 -11.00 -11.57 -21.99
N LYS A 4 -11.63 -12.74 -21.77
CA LYS A 4 -11.14 -13.76 -20.84
C LYS A 4 -9.73 -14.27 -21.14
N ASN A 5 -9.35 -14.38 -22.41
CA ASN A 5 -8.02 -14.89 -22.77
C ASN A 5 -6.90 -13.89 -22.44
N LYS A 6 -7.23 -12.60 -22.25
CA LYS A 6 -6.27 -11.51 -22.02
C LYS A 6 -5.97 -11.29 -20.54
N GLU A 7 -6.83 -11.78 -19.64
CA GLU A 7 -6.63 -11.68 -18.19
C GLU A 7 -5.39 -12.44 -17.72
N ILE A 8 -5.03 -13.52 -18.43
CA ILE A 8 -3.82 -14.30 -18.13
C ILE A 8 -2.58 -13.41 -18.27
N TRP A 9 -2.46 -12.68 -19.39
CA TRP A 9 -1.34 -11.77 -19.63
C TRP A 9 -1.36 -10.57 -18.69
N PHE A 10 -2.54 -10.03 -18.39
CA PHE A 10 -2.67 -8.96 -17.40
C PHE A 10 -2.21 -9.39 -16.01
N LYS A 11 -2.57 -10.61 -15.58
CA LYS A 11 -2.10 -11.19 -14.31
C LYS A 11 -0.58 -11.41 -14.31
N LYS A 12 -0.01 -11.90 -15.40
CA LYS A 12 1.44 -12.04 -15.54
C LYS A 12 2.18 -10.70 -15.51
N TRP A 13 1.59 -9.65 -16.08
CA TRP A 13 2.12 -8.29 -16.00
C TRP A 13 2.10 -7.75 -14.56
N ILE A 14 0.93 -7.73 -13.92
CA ILE A 14 0.73 -7.04 -12.65
C ILE A 14 1.26 -7.82 -11.44
N VAL A 15 1.14 -9.16 -11.43
CA VAL A 15 1.60 -10.02 -10.33
C VAL A 15 2.93 -10.67 -10.66
N GLY A 16 3.08 -11.16 -11.89
CA GLY A 16 4.29 -11.85 -12.35
C GLY A 16 5.46 -10.93 -12.69
N LYS A 17 5.24 -9.60 -12.68
CA LYS A 17 6.24 -8.57 -13.00
C LYS A 17 6.86 -8.70 -14.39
N GLN A 18 6.17 -9.33 -15.34
CA GLN A 18 6.63 -9.39 -16.72
C GLN A 18 6.52 -8.01 -17.39
N THR A 19 7.45 -7.69 -18.29
CA THR A 19 7.39 -6.44 -19.06
C THR A 19 6.43 -6.55 -20.24
N TYR A 20 6.06 -5.42 -20.84
CA TYR A 20 5.22 -5.41 -22.03
C TYR A 20 5.87 -6.13 -23.21
N GLU A 21 7.19 -6.04 -23.34
CA GLU A 21 7.97 -6.68 -24.40
C GLU A 21 7.94 -8.20 -24.27
N GLN A 22 8.10 -8.71 -23.05
CA GLN A 22 7.99 -10.15 -22.75
C GLN A 22 6.61 -10.68 -23.09
N ILE A 23 5.56 -9.96 -22.70
CA ILE A 23 4.18 -10.35 -22.97
C ILE A 23 3.86 -10.21 -24.46
N SER A 24 4.42 -9.21 -25.14
CA SER A 24 4.27 -9.02 -26.58
C SER A 24 4.85 -10.21 -27.34
N ALA A 25 6.05 -10.65 -26.98
CA ALA A 25 6.69 -11.83 -27.54
C ALA A 25 5.89 -13.12 -27.28
N GLU A 26 5.31 -13.27 -26.09
CA GLU A 26 4.51 -14.44 -25.73
C GLU A 26 3.14 -14.47 -26.43
N SER A 27 2.47 -13.32 -26.51
CA SER A 27 1.06 -13.23 -26.91
C SER A 27 0.85 -12.98 -28.41
N GLY A 28 1.89 -12.52 -29.13
CA GLY A 28 1.81 -12.10 -30.52
C GLY A 28 1.12 -10.74 -30.73
N TYR A 29 0.69 -10.06 -29.66
CA TYR A 29 0.12 -8.71 -29.74
C TYR A 29 1.21 -7.64 -29.65
N SER A 30 1.02 -6.51 -30.34
CA SER A 30 1.88 -5.34 -30.17
C SER A 30 1.76 -4.77 -28.75
N VAL A 31 2.84 -4.13 -28.26
CA VAL A 31 2.86 -3.43 -26.97
C VAL A 31 1.73 -2.41 -26.85
N SER A 32 1.48 -1.61 -27.89
CA SER A 32 0.37 -0.63 -27.91
C SER A 32 -1.01 -1.28 -27.73
N THR A 33 -1.20 -2.47 -28.30
CA THR A 33 -2.46 -3.22 -28.16
C THR A 33 -2.61 -3.74 -26.73
N LEU A 34 -1.54 -4.29 -26.14
CA LEU A 34 -1.52 -4.77 -24.76
C LEU A 34 -1.80 -3.65 -23.76
N GLN A 35 -1.15 -2.49 -23.91
CA GLN A 35 -1.39 -1.30 -23.07
C GLN A 35 -2.87 -0.89 -23.10
N ARG A 36 -3.48 -0.81 -24.28
CA ARG A 36 -4.91 -0.49 -24.40
C ARG A 36 -5.80 -1.51 -23.67
N TYR A 37 -5.48 -2.80 -23.75
CA TYR A 37 -6.24 -3.83 -23.03
C TYR A 37 -6.04 -3.75 -21.52
N PHE A 38 -4.81 -3.53 -21.06
CA PHE A 38 -4.50 -3.46 -19.63
C PHE A 38 -5.13 -2.22 -19.00
N ASN A 39 -5.17 -1.08 -19.71
CA ASN A 39 -5.87 0.12 -19.24
C ASN A 39 -7.37 -0.14 -19.00
N VAL A 40 -8.03 -0.92 -19.86
CA VAL A 40 -9.43 -1.32 -19.68
C VAL A 40 -9.62 -2.26 -18.47
N MET A 41 -8.60 -3.01 -18.08
CA MET A 41 -8.64 -3.87 -16.89
C MET A 41 -8.33 -3.08 -15.62
N LEU A 42 -7.37 -2.15 -15.68
CA LEU A 42 -7.05 -1.23 -14.59
C LEU A 42 -8.22 -0.34 -14.21
N SER A 43 -9.08 0.05 -15.17
CA SER A 43 -10.30 0.79 -14.86
C SER A 43 -11.32 0.01 -14.03
N LYS A 44 -11.14 -1.32 -13.91
CA LYS A 44 -11.93 -2.21 -13.05
C LYS A 44 -11.18 -2.59 -11.76
N ALA A 45 -10.19 -1.82 -11.35
CA ALA A 45 -9.45 -2.05 -10.11
C ALA A 45 -10.43 -2.20 -8.93
N PRO A 46 -10.18 -3.16 -8.02
CA PRO A 46 -11.04 -3.36 -6.87
C PRO A 46 -11.02 -2.11 -5.98
N LYS A 47 -12.20 -1.72 -5.50
CA LYS A 47 -12.31 -0.68 -4.48
C LYS A 47 -11.91 -1.26 -3.13
N LEU A 48 -11.20 -0.47 -2.32
CA LEU A 48 -10.95 -0.83 -0.93
C LEU A 48 -12.28 -1.00 -0.20
N SER A 49 -12.46 -2.15 0.45
CA SER A 49 -13.61 -2.44 1.29
C SER A 49 -13.23 -2.32 2.75
N TYR A 50 -14.00 -1.56 3.53
CA TYR A 50 -13.76 -1.34 4.95
C TYR A 50 -14.75 -2.16 5.79
N SER A 51 -14.26 -2.81 6.83
CA SER A 51 -15.11 -3.45 7.83
C SER A 51 -15.31 -2.51 9.01
N GLN A 52 -16.46 -1.85 9.08
CA GLN A 52 -16.73 -0.72 9.99
C GLN A 52 -16.76 -1.03 11.50
N ASN A 53 -16.69 -2.31 11.91
CA ASN A 53 -16.89 -2.71 13.31
C ASN A 53 -15.71 -3.47 13.94
N LYS A 54 -14.48 -3.28 13.44
CA LYS A 54 -13.32 -4.02 13.93
C LYS A 54 -12.30 -3.11 14.59
N GLU A 55 -11.79 -3.58 15.71
CA GLU A 55 -10.52 -3.11 16.24
C GLU A 55 -9.39 -3.66 15.37
N VAL A 56 -8.52 -2.78 14.88
CA VAL A 56 -7.39 -3.10 13.99
C VAL A 56 -6.07 -2.78 14.65
N TYR A 57 -5.03 -3.51 14.27
CA TYR A 57 -3.66 -3.28 14.68
C TYR A 57 -2.85 -2.88 13.47
N LEU A 58 -2.61 -1.58 13.31
CA LEU A 58 -2.04 -1.04 12.09
C LEU A 58 -0.53 -1.29 12.02
N LEU A 59 -0.09 -1.79 10.87
CA LEU A 59 1.27 -1.72 10.39
C LEU A 59 1.33 -0.56 9.39
N ILE A 60 2.13 0.45 9.70
CA ILE A 60 2.32 1.62 8.83
C ILE A 60 3.75 1.60 8.30
N ASP A 61 3.89 1.69 6.98
CA ASP A 61 5.16 1.63 6.27
C ASP A 61 5.12 2.50 5.02
N GLY A 62 6.19 3.29 4.81
CA GLY A 62 6.43 4.05 3.60
C GLY A 62 7.42 3.32 2.68
N THR A 63 7.03 3.10 1.42
CA THR A 63 7.91 2.54 0.39
C THR A 63 8.22 3.60 -0.67
N TYR A 64 9.49 3.95 -0.80
CA TYR A 64 9.98 4.88 -1.81
C TYR A 64 10.30 4.13 -3.12
N PHE A 65 9.77 4.66 -4.21
CA PHE A 65 10.02 4.25 -5.59
C PHE A 65 10.88 5.29 -6.31
N SER A 66 11.35 4.96 -7.51
CA SER A 66 11.96 5.94 -8.41
C SER A 66 11.00 7.08 -8.75
N ASN A 67 11.53 8.25 -9.11
CA ASN A 67 10.78 9.46 -9.48
C ASN A 67 10.01 10.10 -8.32
N GLU A 68 10.60 10.09 -7.11
CA GLU A 68 10.04 10.79 -5.94
C GLU A 68 8.63 10.32 -5.57
N ILE A 69 8.27 9.07 -5.89
CA ILE A 69 6.99 8.47 -5.49
C ILE A 69 7.19 7.71 -4.18
N CYS A 70 6.38 8.03 -3.18
CA CYS A 70 6.25 7.31 -1.93
C CYS A 70 4.85 6.68 -1.84
N LEU A 71 4.78 5.38 -1.52
CA LEU A 71 3.55 4.71 -1.15
C LEU A 71 3.54 4.48 0.35
N VAL A 72 2.64 5.17 1.05
CA VAL A 72 2.37 4.92 2.47
C VAL A 72 1.22 3.93 2.58
N VAL A 73 1.41 2.86 3.34
CA VAL A 73 0.41 1.79 3.51
C VAL A 73 0.04 1.65 4.97
N TYR A 74 -1.28 1.59 5.25
CA TYR A 74 -1.86 1.34 6.56
C TYR A 74 -2.55 -0.02 6.52
N ARG A 75 -1.86 -1.06 6.99
CA ARG A 75 -2.32 -2.45 6.88
C ARG A 75 -2.68 -3.00 8.25
N ASP A 76 -3.82 -3.67 8.36
CA ASP A 76 -4.16 -4.40 9.58
C ASP A 76 -3.32 -5.68 9.69
N ASN A 77 -2.70 -5.89 10.86
CA ASN A 77 -1.86 -7.04 11.14
C ASN A 77 -2.65 -8.33 11.33
N VAL A 78 -3.91 -8.27 11.79
CA VAL A 78 -4.69 -9.47 12.14
C VAL A 78 -5.31 -10.08 10.88
N PHE A 79 -6.13 -9.31 10.16
CA PHE A 79 -6.83 -9.74 8.95
C PHE A 79 -6.01 -9.56 7.67
N LYS A 80 -4.79 -9.01 7.78
CA LYS A 80 -3.87 -8.76 6.65
C LYS A 80 -4.47 -7.91 5.55
N GLN A 81 -5.47 -7.08 5.87
CA GLN A 81 -6.17 -6.21 4.94
C GLN A 81 -5.61 -4.79 4.99
N THR A 82 -5.39 -4.19 3.82
CA THR A 82 -5.07 -2.75 3.70
C THR A 82 -6.28 -1.93 4.10
N GLN A 83 -6.12 -1.11 5.14
CA GLN A 83 -7.14 -0.16 5.58
C GLN A 83 -7.05 1.11 4.74
N LEU A 84 -5.86 1.63 4.50
CA LEU A 84 -5.65 2.81 3.67
C LEU A 84 -4.31 2.70 2.95
N TYR A 85 -4.19 3.35 1.79
CA TYR A 85 -2.90 3.66 1.19
C TYR A 85 -2.95 5.07 0.61
N ARG A 86 -1.79 5.71 0.57
CA ARG A 86 -1.58 7.03 -0.05
C ARG A 86 -0.39 6.96 -0.98
N ILE A 87 -0.56 7.47 -2.18
CA ILE A 87 0.54 7.76 -3.11
C ILE A 87 0.85 9.24 -2.95
N THR A 88 2.07 9.55 -2.54
CA THR A 88 2.58 10.89 -2.23
C THR A 88 4.04 10.96 -2.65
N ASP A 89 4.77 12.04 -2.33
CA ASP A 89 6.22 12.19 -2.53
C ASP A 89 7.04 11.99 -1.26
N GLY A 90 6.38 11.90 -0.10
CA GLY A 90 7.04 11.60 1.17
C GLY A 90 6.09 11.40 2.34
N GLU A 91 6.66 11.07 3.50
CA GLU A 91 5.90 10.87 4.74
C GLU A 91 5.63 12.20 5.45
N HIS A 92 4.73 13.00 4.87
CA HIS A 92 4.42 14.34 5.37
C HIS A 92 3.47 14.32 6.55
N TYR A 93 3.78 15.08 7.59
CA TYR A 93 2.99 15.12 8.83
C TYR A 93 1.49 15.42 8.59
N GLU A 94 1.15 16.41 7.76
CA GLU A 94 -0.25 16.78 7.54
C GLU A 94 -1.03 15.66 6.84
N GLU A 95 -0.42 14.99 5.86
CA GLU A 95 -1.04 13.86 5.14
C GLU A 95 -1.20 12.63 6.05
N LEU A 96 -0.16 12.28 6.81
CA LEU A 96 -0.20 11.15 7.73
C LEU A 96 -1.25 11.37 8.83
N LYS A 97 -1.39 12.61 9.30
CA LYS A 97 -2.40 13.02 10.27
C LYS A 97 -3.80 12.90 9.65
N GLU A 98 -4.00 13.44 8.46
CA GLU A 98 -5.26 13.33 7.72
C GLU A 98 -5.66 11.86 7.51
N ASP A 99 -4.71 11.01 7.14
CA ASP A 99 -4.94 9.57 6.92
C ASP A 99 -5.42 8.87 8.20
N LEU A 100 -4.80 9.17 9.35
CA LEU A 100 -5.24 8.63 10.64
C LEU A 100 -6.64 9.15 11.01
N GLU A 101 -6.92 10.43 10.80
CA GLU A 101 -8.24 11.03 11.03
C GLU A 101 -9.31 10.36 10.15
N ASN A 102 -8.99 10.14 8.87
CA ASN A 102 -9.88 9.46 7.92
C ASN A 102 -10.16 8.02 8.33
N ILE A 103 -9.15 7.27 8.79
CA ILE A 103 -9.35 5.90 9.31
C ILE A 103 -10.34 5.90 10.49
N LEU A 104 -10.18 6.82 11.44
CA LEU A 104 -11.09 6.94 12.58
C LEU A 104 -12.50 7.37 12.16
N ASN A 105 -12.62 8.32 11.20
CA ASN A 105 -13.89 8.79 10.68
C ASN A 105 -14.68 7.70 9.93
N LEU A 106 -14.00 6.68 9.40
CA LEU A 106 -14.62 5.49 8.81
C LEU A 106 -15.17 4.51 9.87
N GLY A 107 -15.06 4.84 11.16
CA GLY A 107 -15.55 4.02 12.28
C GLY A 107 -14.56 2.93 12.73
N ILE A 108 -13.36 2.91 12.17
CA ILE A 108 -12.33 1.91 12.51
C ILE A 108 -11.73 2.25 13.87
N LYS A 109 -11.68 1.27 14.78
CA LYS A 109 -11.03 1.41 16.08
C LYS A 109 -9.58 0.95 15.97
N ILE A 110 -8.63 1.76 16.39
CA ILE A 110 -7.20 1.40 16.34
C ILE A 110 -6.77 0.92 17.74
N GLY A 111 -6.47 -0.37 17.87
CA GLY A 111 -6.01 -0.97 19.13
C GLY A 111 -4.49 -0.85 19.35
N GLY A 112 -3.74 -0.65 18.28
CA GLY A 112 -2.28 -0.45 18.34
C GLY A 112 -1.70 -0.09 16.97
N ILE A 113 -0.53 0.55 16.99
CA ILE A 113 0.20 0.95 15.78
C ILE A 113 1.64 0.45 15.86
N THR A 114 2.11 -0.17 14.77
CA THR A 114 3.52 -0.53 14.58
C THR A 114 4.06 0.21 13.36
N CYS A 115 5.18 0.93 13.53
CA CYS A 115 5.84 1.66 12.45
C CYS A 115 7.37 1.60 12.55
N ASP A 116 8.07 2.09 11.53
CA ASP A 116 9.53 2.17 11.47
C ASP A 116 10.14 3.21 12.45
N GLY A 117 9.31 4.14 12.93
CA GLY A 117 9.67 5.20 13.87
C GLY A 117 9.90 6.56 13.23
N ASP A 118 9.38 6.81 12.02
CA ASP A 118 9.43 8.14 11.39
C ASP A 118 8.89 9.25 12.32
N LYS A 119 9.56 10.41 12.29
CA LYS A 119 9.26 11.54 13.18
C LYS A 119 7.92 12.18 12.85
N SER A 120 7.60 12.34 11.57
CA SER A 120 6.34 12.92 11.11
C SER A 120 5.17 12.02 11.49
N LEU A 121 5.33 10.70 11.28
CA LEU A 121 4.34 9.70 11.67
C LEU A 121 4.12 9.66 13.18
N LEU A 122 5.18 9.60 13.97
CA LEU A 122 5.07 9.62 15.44
C LEU A 122 4.39 10.89 15.94
N LYS A 123 4.64 12.04 15.31
CA LYS A 123 3.97 13.31 15.63
C LYS A 123 2.48 13.23 15.29
N ALA A 124 2.12 12.67 14.13
CA ALA A 124 0.73 12.48 13.70
C ALA A 124 -0.03 11.54 14.65
N ILE A 125 0.56 10.39 15.00
CA ILE A 125 -0.05 9.41 15.92
C ILE A 125 -0.31 10.05 17.29
N ARG A 126 0.66 10.77 17.87
CA ARG A 126 0.48 11.45 19.16
C ARG A 126 -0.63 12.50 19.11
N LYS A 127 -0.85 13.12 17.95
CA LYS A 127 -1.88 14.14 17.77
C LYS A 127 -3.27 13.53 17.64
N VAL A 128 -3.42 12.49 16.82
CA VAL A 128 -4.72 11.90 16.44
C VAL A 128 -5.15 10.79 17.40
N CYS A 129 -4.20 9.94 17.81
CA CYS A 129 -4.43 8.72 18.57
C CYS A 129 -3.60 8.66 19.87
N PRO A 130 -3.66 9.66 20.77
CA PRO A 130 -2.72 9.80 21.90
C PRO A 130 -2.72 8.64 22.89
N LYS A 131 -3.81 7.86 22.96
CA LYS A 131 -3.96 6.72 23.88
C LYS A 131 -3.60 5.37 23.24
N VAL A 132 -3.39 5.35 21.92
CA VAL A 132 -3.10 4.11 21.20
C VAL A 132 -1.64 3.72 21.45
N PRO A 133 -1.35 2.48 21.87
CA PRO A 133 0.02 2.03 22.05
C PRO A 133 0.75 2.01 20.70
N VAL A 134 1.97 2.54 20.70
CA VAL A 134 2.85 2.59 19.53
C VAL A 134 4.07 1.73 19.77
N GLN A 135 4.36 0.83 18.85
CA GLN A 135 5.53 -0.03 18.87
C GLN A 135 6.41 0.27 17.65
N ARG A 136 7.73 0.27 17.83
CA ARG A 136 8.67 0.29 16.72
C ARG A 136 8.80 -1.11 16.11
N CYS A 137 8.78 -1.20 14.78
CA CYS A 137 8.85 -2.45 14.04
C CYS A 137 10.18 -3.17 14.29
N LEU A 138 10.11 -4.40 14.82
CA LEU A 138 11.29 -5.20 15.13
C LEU A 138 12.10 -5.56 13.88
N VAL A 139 11.45 -5.74 12.73
CA VAL A 139 12.14 -6.00 11.46
C VAL A 139 12.98 -4.80 11.04
N HIS A 140 12.46 -3.58 11.20
CA HIS A 140 13.22 -2.36 10.92
C HIS A 140 14.42 -2.22 11.87
N ILE A 141 14.21 -2.46 13.17
CA ILE A 141 15.31 -2.45 14.16
C ILE A 141 16.38 -3.48 13.77
N GLN A 142 15.98 -4.72 13.49
CA GLN A 142 16.91 -5.79 13.13
C GLN A 142 17.70 -5.45 11.85
N ARG A 143 17.03 -4.92 10.82
CA ARG A 143 17.68 -4.48 9.58
C ARG A 143 18.70 -3.39 9.84
N MET A 144 18.36 -2.38 10.64
CA MET A 144 19.28 -1.31 11.02
C MET A 144 20.50 -1.84 11.77
N CYS A 145 20.31 -2.76 12.71
CA CYS A 145 21.44 -3.39 13.43
C CYS A 145 22.35 -4.18 12.49
N LYS A 146 21.78 -4.91 11.52
CA LYS A 146 22.52 -5.72 10.54
C LYS A 146 23.30 -4.90 9.50
N ILE A 147 23.07 -3.59 9.39
CA ILE A 147 23.92 -2.74 8.52
C ILE A 147 25.35 -2.64 9.08
N TRP A 148 25.50 -2.80 10.39
CA TRP A 148 26.76 -2.60 11.11
C TRP A 148 27.47 -3.89 11.52
N LEU A 149 26.87 -5.06 11.23
CA LEU A 149 27.40 -6.39 11.52
C LEU A 149 27.80 -7.07 10.21
#